data_AF-A0A502DYY6-F1
#
_entry.id   AF-A0A502DYY6-F1
#
_cell.length_a   1.000
_cell.length_b   1.000
_cell.length_c   1.000
_cell.angle_alpha   90.00
_cell.angle_beta   90.00
_cell.angle_gamma   90.00
#
_symmetry.space_group_name_H-M   'P 1'
#
loop_
_entity.id
_entity.type
_entity.pdbx_description
1 polymer ?
#
loop_
_entity_poly.entity_id
_entity_poly.type
_entity_poly.pdbx_seq_one_letter_code
_entity_poly.pdbx_strand_id
1 'polypeptide(L)'
;MKKLAATLLTTAAMAALPFAVAPTAGADVCAGADGRHVAVGGCTNVAGDVARGVAIASADTPYVWGEIPCYTVEGVPYYTPPGEPC
;
A
#
# COMPACT_ATOMS: atom_id res chain seq x y z
N MET A 1 44.48 -7.37 11.66
CA MET A 1 43.30 -6.71 12.27
C MET A 1 42.54 -5.82 11.28
N LYS A 2 43.13 -4.75 10.71
CA LYS A 2 42.39 -3.83 9.79
C LYS A 2 41.78 -4.47 8.54
N LYS A 3 42.45 -5.46 7.94
CA LYS A 3 41.98 -6.14 6.72
C LYS A 3 40.73 -7.01 6.94
N LEU A 4 40.57 -7.56 8.14
CA LEU A 4 39.42 -8.41 8.51
C LEU A 4 38.16 -7.58 8.82
N ALA A 5 38.35 -6.40 9.42
CA ALA A 5 37.26 -5.46 9.65
C ALA A 5 36.67 -4.96 8.32
N ALA A 6 37.52 -4.65 7.34
CA ALA A 6 37.09 -4.20 6.03
C ALA A 6 36.27 -5.26 5.27
N THR A 7 36.64 -6.54 5.34
CA THR A 7 35.88 -7.63 4.70
C THR A 7 34.55 -7.94 5.40
N LEU A 8 34.47 -7.78 6.72
CA LEU A 8 33.21 -7.93 7.46
C LEU A 8 32.21 -6.81 7.13
N LEU A 9 32.68 -5.57 7.01
CA LEU A 9 31.84 -4.43 6.66
C LEU A 9 31.26 -4.55 5.23
N THR A 10 32.05 -4.99 4.26
CA THR A 10 31.58 -5.14 2.87
C THR A 10 30.60 -6.30 2.69
N THR A 11 30.81 -7.41 3.39
CA THR A 11 29.89 -8.56 3.35
C THR A 11 28.55 -8.26 4.05
N ALA A 12 28.59 -7.56 5.19
CA ALA A 12 27.38 -7.10 5.87
C ALA A 12 26.56 -6.12 5.00
N ALA A 13 27.22 -5.20 4.29
CA ALA A 13 26.56 -4.27 3.39
C ALA A 13 25.84 -4.98 2.23
N MET A 14 26.45 -6.03 1.65
CA MET A 14 25.81 -6.79 0.56
C MET A 14 24.66 -7.68 1.04
N ALA A 15 24.72 -8.19 2.28
CA ALA A 15 23.63 -8.99 2.86
C ALA A 15 22.40 -8.15 3.26
N ALA A 16 22.55 -6.83 3.42
CA ALA A 16 21.46 -5.92 3.76
C ALA A 16 20.65 -5.44 2.53
N LEU A 17 21.21 -5.55 1.32
CA LEU A 17 20.56 -5.13 0.07
C LEU A 17 19.15 -5.74 -0.13
N PRO A 18 18.90 -7.04 0.09
CA PRO A 18 17.57 -7.61 -0.10
C PRO A 18 16.53 -7.18 0.96
N PHE A 19 16.95 -6.65 2.12
CA PHE A 19 16.01 -6.14 3.13
C PHE A 19 15.59 -4.69 2.87
N ALA A 20 16.37 -3.93 2.08
CA ALA A 20 16.03 -2.57 1.69
C ALA A 20 15.00 -2.51 0.55
N VAL A 21 14.81 -3.62 -0.16
CA VAL A 21 13.80 -3.78 -1.21
C VAL A 21 12.81 -4.85 -0.74
N ALA A 22 12.10 -4.57 0.35
CA ALA A 22 10.90 -5.33 0.63
C ALA A 22 9.95 -5.09 -0.57
N PRO A 23 9.55 -6.12 -1.32
CA PRO A 23 8.38 -5.98 -2.17
C PRO A 23 7.26 -5.65 -1.21
N THR A 24 6.69 -4.45 -1.30
CA THR A 24 5.40 -4.18 -0.69
C THR A 24 4.47 -5.24 -1.26
N ALA A 25 4.01 -6.18 -0.45
CA ALA A 25 3.06 -7.20 -0.86
C ALA A 25 1.71 -6.51 -1.12
N GLY A 26 1.62 -5.82 -2.24
CA GLY A 26 0.38 -5.30 -2.79
C GLY A 26 -0.27 -6.41 -3.61
N ALA A 27 -1.56 -6.65 -3.38
CA ALA A 27 -2.37 -7.42 -4.29
C ALA A 27 -2.65 -6.53 -5.52
N ASP A 28 -1.67 -6.43 -6.42
CA ASP A 28 -1.87 -5.76 -7.68
C ASP A 28 -2.75 -6.65 -8.55
N VAL A 29 -3.96 -6.20 -8.86
CA VAL A 29 -4.82 -6.90 -9.82
C VAL A 29 -4.40 -6.44 -11.19
N CYS A 30 -3.68 -7.31 -11.90
CA CYS A 30 -3.38 -7.09 -13.30
C CYS A 30 -4.66 -7.37 -14.10
N ALA A 31 -5.31 -6.33 -14.61
CA ALA A 31 -6.40 -6.50 -15.55
C ALA A 31 -5.83 -7.09 -16.86
N GLY A 32 -5.92 -8.41 -17.00
CA GLY A 32 -5.42 -9.16 -18.16
C GLY A 32 -5.92 -10.60 -18.09
N ALA A 33 -6.42 -11.12 -19.21
CA ALA A 33 -7.05 -12.43 -19.29
C ALA A 33 -6.14 -13.53 -18.71
N ASP A 34 -6.68 -14.32 -17.78
CA ASP A 34 -6.02 -15.43 -17.10
C ASP A 34 -5.21 -16.32 -18.08
N GLY A 35 -3.88 -16.26 -18.01
CA GLY A 35 -2.98 -17.13 -18.77
C GLY A 35 -1.76 -16.43 -19.39
N ARG A 36 -1.05 -17.15 -20.28
CA ARG A 36 0.26 -16.87 -20.93
C ARG A 36 0.33 -15.57 -21.79
N HIS A 37 -0.45 -14.53 -21.52
CA HIS A 37 -0.57 -13.36 -22.38
C HIS A 37 -0.38 -12.04 -21.63
N VAL A 38 0.19 -11.06 -22.33
CA VAL A 38 0.69 -9.76 -21.85
C VAL A 38 -0.46 -8.83 -21.45
N ALA A 39 -0.32 -8.17 -20.29
CA ALA A 39 -1.22 -7.11 -19.84
C ALA A 39 -0.87 -5.77 -20.53
N VAL A 40 -1.78 -5.28 -21.38
CA VAL A 40 -1.69 -3.93 -21.96
C VAL A 40 -2.62 -3.04 -21.14
N GLY A 41 -2.05 -2.34 -20.15
CA GLY A 41 -2.81 -1.49 -19.21
C GLY A 41 -2.15 -1.31 -17.84
N GLY A 42 -1.22 -2.19 -17.48
CA GLY A 42 -0.56 -2.19 -16.17
C GLY A 42 -1.35 -2.97 -15.11
N CYS A 43 -0.77 -3.12 -13.93
CA CYS A 43 -1.44 -3.71 -12.77
C CYS A 43 -1.93 -2.59 -11.86
N THR A 44 -3.16 -2.70 -11.35
CA THR A 44 -3.73 -1.71 -10.43
C THR A 44 -3.48 -2.14 -9.00
N ASN A 45 -3.02 -1.21 -8.16
CA ASN A 45 -2.85 -1.44 -6.74
C ASN A 45 -4.18 -1.21 -6.02
N VAL A 46 -4.99 -2.25 -5.91
CA VAL A 46 -6.36 -2.15 -5.38
C VAL A 46 -6.39 -1.55 -3.98
N ALA A 47 -5.44 -1.94 -3.11
CA ALA A 47 -5.35 -1.40 -1.76
C ALA A 47 -5.08 0.12 -1.76
N GLY A 48 -4.14 0.59 -2.60
CA GLY A 48 -3.84 2.00 -2.77
C GLY A 48 -4.99 2.79 -3.39
N ASP A 49 -5.69 2.22 -4.37
CA ASP A 49 -6.83 2.85 -5.03
C ASP A 49 -8.02 3.00 -4.07
N VAL A 50 -8.30 1.98 -3.25
CA VAL A 50 -9.32 2.04 -2.18
C VAL A 50 -8.93 3.08 -1.12
N ALA A 51 -7.69 3.06 -0.63
CA ALA A 51 -7.22 4.05 0.35
C ALA A 51 -7.32 5.48 -0.20
N ARG A 52 -6.99 5.69 -1.48
CA ARG A 52 -7.13 6.99 -2.14
C ARG A 52 -8.59 7.40 -2.30
N GLY A 53 -9.47 6.48 -2.67
CA GLY A 53 -10.91 6.72 -2.74
C GLY A 53 -11.51 7.12 -1.39
N VAL A 54 -11.15 6.40 -0.33
CA VAL A 54 -11.52 6.73 1.05
C VAL A 54 -11.05 8.14 1.41
N ALA A 55 -9.78 8.48 1.15
CA ALA A 55 -9.26 9.81 1.47
C ALA A 55 -10.01 10.96 0.78
N ILE A 56 -10.44 10.76 -0.48
CA ILE A 56 -11.25 11.75 -1.22
C ILE A 56 -12.63 11.88 -0.57
N ALA A 57 -13.34 10.77 -0.37
CA ALA A 57 -14.67 10.77 0.24
C ALA A 57 -14.67 11.40 1.65
N SER A 58 -13.61 11.14 2.42
CA SER A 58 -13.39 11.72 3.75
C SER A 58 -13.21 13.24 3.72
N ALA A 59 -12.54 13.76 2.69
CA ALA A 59 -12.30 15.18 2.54
C ALA A 59 -13.58 15.93 2.12
N ASP A 60 -14.42 15.27 1.32
CA ASP A 60 -15.67 15.84 0.81
C ASP A 60 -16.84 15.73 1.81
N THR A 61 -16.75 14.81 2.79
CA THR A 61 -17.83 14.57 3.77
C THR A 61 -17.42 15.03 5.17
N PRO A 62 -17.81 16.26 5.60
CA PRO A 62 -17.50 16.74 6.93
C PRO A 62 -18.31 16.00 8.00
N TYR A 63 -17.71 15.83 9.17
CA TYR A 63 -18.37 15.26 10.34
C TYR A 63 -19.63 16.01 10.74
N VAL A 64 -20.73 15.28 10.94
CA VAL A 64 -21.95 15.78 11.58
C VAL A 64 -22.03 15.28 13.01
N TRP A 65 -22.44 16.14 13.95
CA TRP A 65 -22.41 15.83 15.37
C TRP A 65 -23.23 14.57 15.71
N GLY A 66 -22.58 13.57 16.34
CA GLY A 66 -23.20 12.30 16.74
C GLY A 66 -23.08 11.17 15.71
N GLU A 67 -22.42 11.42 14.58
CA GLU A 67 -22.21 10.43 13.53
C GLU A 67 -21.10 9.42 13.89
N ILE A 68 -21.31 8.15 13.55
CA ILE A 68 -20.35 7.07 13.80
C ILE A 68 -19.37 7.00 12.62
N PRO A 69 -18.06 7.11 12.84
CA PRO A 69 -17.08 7.05 11.75
C PRO A 69 -16.90 5.62 11.22
N CYS A 70 -16.58 5.51 9.94
CA CYS A 70 -15.93 4.34 9.36
C CYS A 70 -14.44 4.33 9.73
N TYR A 71 -13.76 3.20 9.50
CA TYR A 71 -12.32 3.06 9.77
C TYR A 71 -11.57 2.57 8.54
N THR A 72 -10.42 3.20 8.23
CA THR A 72 -9.52 2.67 7.22
C THR A 72 -8.91 1.35 7.66
N VAL A 73 -8.21 0.65 6.76
CA VAL A 73 -7.48 -0.58 7.12
C VAL A 73 -6.35 -0.31 8.12
N GLU A 74 -5.83 0.91 8.16
CA GLU A 74 -4.88 1.41 9.16
C GLU A 74 -5.56 1.88 10.47
N GLY A 75 -6.89 1.82 10.54
CA GLY A 75 -7.67 2.21 11.73
C GLY A 75 -7.90 3.71 11.87
N VAL A 76 -7.71 4.50 10.81
CA VAL A 76 -7.95 5.95 10.84
C VAL A 76 -9.45 6.22 10.66
N PRO A 77 -10.09 7.03 11.52
CA PRO A 77 -11.52 7.33 11.39
C PRO A 77 -11.79 8.26 10.20
N TYR A 78 -12.86 7.99 9.46
CA TYR A 78 -13.35 8.85 8.38
C TYR A 78 -14.87 8.79 8.24
N TYR A 79 -15.45 9.72 7.47
CA TYR A 79 -16.88 9.82 7.23
C TYR A 79 -17.19 9.63 5.73
N THR A 80 -18.26 8.89 5.45
CA THR A 80 -18.76 8.64 4.10
C THR A 80 -20.10 9.36 3.90
N PRO A 81 -20.46 9.69 2.65
CA PRO A 81 -21.78 10.24 2.38
C PRO A 81 -22.92 9.31 2.84
N PRO A 82 -24.10 9.85 3.20
CA PRO A 82 -25.21 9.03 3.66
C PRO A 82 -25.62 7.96 2.64
N GLY A 83 -25.65 6.70 3.09
CA GLY A 83 -26.05 5.55 2.26
C GLY A 83 -24.91 4.88 1.49
N GLU A 84 -23.68 5.40 1.58
CA GLU A 84 -22.49 4.72 1.10
C GLU A 84 -21.99 3.72 2.16
N PRO A 85 -21.49 2.54 1.75
CA PRO A 85 -20.91 1.58 2.68
C PRO A 85 -19.60 2.10 3.31
N CYS A 86 -19.29 1.57 4.50
CA CYS A 86 -17.90 1.34 4.90
C CYS A 86 -17.43 0.02 4.23
#